data_AF-A0A2G1X4Q2-F1
#
_entry.id   AF-A0A2G1X4Q2-F1
#
_cell.length_a   1.000
_cell.length_b   1.000
_cell.length_c   1.000
_cell.angle_alpha   90.00
_cell.angle_beta   90.00
_cell.angle_gamma   90.00
#
_symmetry.space_group_name_H-M   'P 1'
#
loop_
_entity.id
_entity.type
_entity.pdbx_description
1 polymer ?
#
loop_
_entity_poly.entity_id
_entity_poly.type
_entity_poly.pdbx_seq_one_letter_code
_entity_poly.pdbx_strand_id
1 'polypeptide(L)'
;MSKTCRLCGNERDLQQSHVIPRFVIKWLKQSGATPFLRGAGEPDTRIQDKKEKLLCSECEQLLGDWEGRFASHIFYPVIRQQKAEFDYDTWLQKFVISLSWRVLVSSFSKLDAWSSEKQAALESAEQDWRTILNGEQPLSTATRSHHIIFMGETKSAQGDVIEDWEFYAERGMDATVLTVNDGFHVYTKFPQMYFISCVDPPSINGLERTHIDQSGTIQTPQIVHSPWSNVPFRRAEAISENKTSPREREKIKQHIQEHPDRLTDSKTIETFRRKLGRSSQGEHDPTAYLNDDECPICTTNHRVVDALPPRHITRTAVDNLTNTNEIVFAKGLFISFDETDEETTEETGTIVLATTDATRVINLLDPGWVIDREISHIDTADPSTFASAIWDLVRDEHANLMDNVAPDREYTID
;
A
#
# COMPACT_ATOMS: atom_id res chain seq x y z
N MET A 1 38.97 1.96 -11.07
CA MET A 1 38.84 1.30 -12.38
C MET A 1 37.60 1.85 -13.03
N SER A 2 37.78 2.64 -14.09
CA SER A 2 36.68 3.12 -14.92
C SER A 2 35.90 1.93 -15.47
N LYS A 3 34.58 2.08 -15.56
CA LYS A 3 33.70 1.13 -16.24
C LYS A 3 32.82 1.90 -17.22
N THR A 4 32.32 1.22 -18.23
CA THR A 4 31.44 1.82 -19.23
C THR A 4 30.08 2.17 -18.61
N CYS A 5 29.70 3.44 -18.70
CA CYS A 5 28.36 3.90 -18.34
C CYS A 5 27.32 3.25 -19.27
N ARG A 6 26.30 2.61 -18.71
CA ARG A 6 25.27 1.91 -19.49
C ARG A 6 24.43 2.84 -20.36
N LEU A 7 24.24 4.09 -19.93
CA LEU A 7 23.45 5.08 -20.67
C LEU A 7 24.28 5.73 -21.79
N CYS A 8 25.32 6.49 -21.44
CA CYS A 8 26.09 7.25 -22.42
C CYS A 8 27.23 6.48 -23.12
N GLY A 9 27.53 5.24 -22.71
CA GLY A 9 28.58 4.42 -23.32
C GLY A 9 30.02 4.86 -23.03
N ASN A 10 30.24 5.95 -22.29
CA ASN A 10 31.57 6.47 -21.98
C ASN A 10 32.21 5.75 -20.78
N GLU A 11 33.53 5.58 -20.80
CA GLU A 11 34.30 5.06 -19.66
C GLU A 11 34.44 6.11 -18.56
N ARG A 12 33.83 5.86 -17.39
CA ARG A 12 33.82 6.79 -16.26
C ARG A 12 33.73 6.07 -14.91
N ASP A 13 33.83 6.83 -13.83
CA ASP A 13 33.52 6.32 -12.49
C ASP A 13 32.00 6.21 -12.30
N LEU A 14 31.54 4.96 -12.14
CA LEU A 14 30.12 4.65 -12.00
C LEU A 14 29.63 4.85 -10.57
N GLN A 15 28.46 5.46 -10.46
CA GLN A 15 27.75 5.75 -9.23
C GLN A 15 26.97 4.53 -8.74
N GLN A 16 26.42 4.63 -7.53
CA GLN A 16 25.51 3.64 -6.97
C GLN A 16 24.08 3.94 -7.45
N SER A 17 23.75 3.47 -8.64
CA SER A 17 22.49 3.74 -9.33
C SER A 17 21.33 2.97 -8.72
N HIS A 18 20.19 3.63 -8.57
CA HIS A 18 18.94 3.01 -8.10
C HIS A 18 18.04 2.65 -9.27
N VAL A 19 17.50 1.43 -9.29
CA VAL A 19 16.43 1.05 -10.25
C VAL A 19 15.14 1.82 -9.93
N ILE A 20 14.74 1.84 -8.65
CA ILE A 20 13.60 2.63 -8.16
C ILE A 20 14.12 3.95 -7.59
N PRO A 21 13.58 5.12 -8.01
CA PRO A 21 14.06 6.43 -7.57
C PRO A 21 14.20 6.59 -6.05
N ARG A 22 15.27 7.26 -5.63
CA ARG A 22 15.62 7.43 -4.21
C ARG A 22 14.53 8.14 -3.40
N PHE A 23 13.76 9.04 -4.00
CA PHE A 23 12.70 9.76 -3.29
C PHE A 23 11.55 8.83 -2.85
N VAL A 24 11.24 7.79 -3.64
CA VAL A 24 10.22 6.79 -3.28
C VAL A 24 10.70 5.96 -2.09
N ILE A 25 11.93 5.47 -2.18
CA ILE A 25 12.60 4.72 -1.10
C ILE A 25 12.64 5.55 0.18
N LYS A 26 13.01 6.83 0.08
CA LYS A 26 13.07 7.75 1.22
C LYS A 26 11.68 7.95 1.83
N TRP A 27 10.65 8.19 1.01
CA TRP A 27 9.28 8.37 1.50
C TRP A 27 8.77 7.14 2.24
N LEU A 28 8.99 5.93 1.71
CA LEU A 28 8.56 4.71 2.38
C LEU A 28 9.22 4.50 3.73
N LYS A 29 10.53 4.75 3.84
CA LYS A 29 11.28 4.64 5.09
C LYS A 29 10.84 5.68 6.13
N GLN A 30 10.50 6.88 5.69
CA GLN A 30 10.07 7.96 6.58
C GLN A 30 8.62 7.80 7.05
N SER A 31 7.75 7.28 6.18
CA SER A 31 6.31 7.11 6.46
C SER A 31 5.94 5.73 6.99
N GLY A 32 6.89 4.82 7.15
CA GLY A 32 6.64 3.44 7.57
C GLY A 32 6.82 3.25 9.08
N ALA A 33 6.08 2.27 9.62
CA ALA A 33 6.25 1.81 11.00
C ALA A 33 7.69 1.32 11.28
N THR A 34 8.38 0.84 10.25
CA THR A 34 9.83 0.58 10.29
C THR A 34 10.55 1.21 9.11
N PRO A 35 11.83 1.57 9.25
CA PRO A 35 12.66 2.07 8.16
C PRO A 35 13.17 0.97 7.23
N PHE A 36 12.73 -0.28 7.42
CA PHE A 36 13.19 -1.44 6.66
C PHE A 36 12.24 -1.71 5.49
N LEU A 37 12.73 -1.54 4.27
CA LEU A 37 11.97 -1.88 3.07
C LEU A 37 12.18 -3.35 2.73
N ARG A 38 11.16 -4.02 2.20
CA ARG A 38 11.20 -5.41 1.73
C ARG A 38 10.64 -5.46 0.31
N GLY A 39 11.26 -6.28 -0.54
CA GLY A 39 10.92 -6.37 -1.96
C GLY A 39 9.98 -7.54 -2.22
N ALA A 40 9.16 -7.40 -3.25
CA ALA A 40 8.16 -8.39 -3.65
C ALA A 40 8.71 -9.81 -3.88
N GLY A 41 9.91 -9.92 -4.46
CA GLY A 41 10.50 -11.23 -4.82
C GLY A 41 11.41 -11.84 -3.74
N GLU A 42 11.74 -11.09 -2.69
CA GLU A 42 12.63 -11.54 -1.61
C GLU A 42 12.20 -10.88 -0.28
N PRO A 43 11.15 -11.39 0.38
CA PRO A 43 10.59 -10.79 1.60
C PRO A 43 11.57 -10.84 2.78
N ASP A 44 12.44 -11.86 2.83
CA ASP A 44 13.43 -12.04 3.89
C ASP A 44 14.66 -11.14 3.75
N THR A 45 14.95 -10.73 2.52
CA THR A 45 16.04 -9.79 2.26
C THR A 45 15.48 -8.39 2.38
N ARG A 46 15.95 -7.63 3.38
CA ARG A 46 15.74 -6.17 3.37
C ARG A 46 16.15 -5.67 1.98
N ILE A 47 15.34 -4.81 1.35
CA ILE A 47 15.82 -3.99 0.22
C ILE A 47 16.92 -3.10 0.81
N GLN A 48 18.12 -3.65 0.89
CA GLN A 48 19.35 -2.90 0.94
C GLN A 48 19.47 -2.28 -0.44
N ASP A 49 18.73 -1.19 -0.64
CA ASP A 49 19.02 -0.14 -1.62
C ASP A 49 19.76 -0.74 -2.83
N LYS A 50 19.11 -1.65 -3.59
CA LYS A 50 19.78 -2.52 -4.59
C LYS A 50 20.44 -1.58 -5.60
N LYS A 51 21.71 -1.32 -5.35
CA LYS A 51 22.52 -0.29 -5.98
C LYS A 51 23.43 -1.00 -6.95
N GLU A 52 23.30 -0.64 -8.21
CA GLU A 52 24.11 -1.20 -9.26
C GLU A 52 25.02 -0.10 -9.80
N LYS A 53 26.26 -0.46 -10.14
CA LYS A 53 27.18 0.47 -10.79
C LYS A 53 26.82 0.55 -12.27
N LEU A 54 25.80 1.38 -12.60
CA LEU A 54 25.26 1.49 -13.96
C LEU A 54 25.65 2.79 -14.65
N LEU A 55 25.54 3.92 -13.95
CA LEU A 55 25.60 5.26 -14.56
C LEU A 55 26.78 6.08 -14.04
N CYS A 56 27.31 6.96 -14.89
CA CYS A 56 28.23 8.01 -14.44
C CYS A 56 27.46 9.15 -13.75
N SER A 57 28.17 10.06 -13.08
CA SER A 57 27.57 11.18 -12.35
C SER A 57 26.70 12.10 -13.21
N GLU A 58 27.11 12.38 -14.45
CA GLU A 58 26.33 13.22 -15.38
C GLU A 58 25.01 12.56 -15.78
N CYS A 59 25.03 11.26 -16.05
CA CYS A 59 23.82 10.49 -16.36
C CYS A 59 22.88 10.41 -15.16
N GLU A 60 23.41 10.21 -13.94
CA GLU A 60 22.61 10.27 -12.71
C GLU A 60 21.93 11.63 -12.52
N GLN A 61 22.67 12.73 -12.77
CA GLN A 61 22.13 14.08 -12.65
C GLN A 61 21.02 14.33 -13.67
N LEU A 62 21.21 13.91 -14.93
CA LEU A 62 20.21 14.03 -15.99
C LEU A 62 18.89 13.33 -15.61
N LEU A 63 18.96 12.09 -15.13
CA LEU A 63 17.78 11.37 -14.67
C LEU A 63 17.18 12.01 -13.41
N GLY A 64 18.04 12.45 -12.49
CA GLY A 64 17.66 13.10 -11.24
C GLY A 64 16.82 14.36 -11.41
N ASP A 65 17.06 15.13 -12.48
CA ASP A 65 16.24 16.32 -12.79
C ASP A 65 14.79 15.94 -13.12
N TRP A 66 14.59 14.87 -13.89
CA TRP A 66 13.24 14.39 -14.22
C TRP A 66 12.57 13.71 -13.02
N GLU A 67 13.35 12.98 -12.20
CA GLU A 67 12.86 12.42 -10.93
C GLU A 67 12.40 13.51 -9.97
N GLY A 68 13.15 14.62 -9.85
CA GLY A 68 12.79 15.75 -9.01
C GLY A 68 11.49 16.42 -9.44
N ARG A 69 11.27 16.57 -10.76
CA ARG A 69 10.01 17.07 -11.32
C ARG A 69 8.86 16.11 -11.03
N PHE A 70 9.03 14.83 -11.30
CA PHE A 70 8.00 13.82 -11.03
C PHE A 70 7.63 13.78 -9.54
N ALA A 71 8.63 13.81 -8.65
CA ALA A 71 8.43 13.78 -7.21
C ALA A 71 7.56 14.96 -6.73
N SER A 72 7.89 16.16 -7.18
CA SER A 72 7.24 17.41 -6.75
C SER A 72 5.87 17.64 -7.40
N HIS A 73 5.70 17.28 -8.68
CA HIS A 73 4.50 17.62 -9.45
C HIS A 73 3.44 16.52 -9.42
N ILE A 74 3.83 15.25 -9.27
CA ILE A 74 2.91 14.10 -9.32
C ILE A 74 2.97 13.29 -8.02
N PHE A 75 4.14 12.74 -7.66
CA PHE A 75 4.21 11.76 -6.57
C PHE A 75 3.69 12.30 -5.22
N TYR A 76 4.28 13.37 -4.69
CA TYR A 76 3.84 13.91 -3.41
C TYR A 76 2.41 14.47 -3.45
N PRO A 77 1.99 15.19 -4.51
CA PRO A 77 0.59 15.59 -4.67
C PRO A 77 -0.42 14.43 -4.65
N VAL A 78 -0.13 13.30 -5.31
CA VAL A 78 -0.98 12.10 -5.29
C VAL A 78 -1.03 11.51 -3.88
N ILE A 79 0.12 11.27 -3.27
CA ILE A 79 0.23 10.67 -1.93
C ILE A 79 -0.49 11.50 -0.86
N ARG A 80 -0.50 12.82 -1.01
CA ARG A 80 -1.17 13.76 -0.10
C ARG A 80 -2.63 14.03 -0.49
N GLN A 81 -3.13 13.40 -1.56
CA GLN A 81 -4.48 13.59 -2.09
C GLN A 81 -4.82 15.07 -2.36
N GLN A 82 -3.83 15.84 -2.84
CA GLN A 82 -3.96 17.29 -3.02
C GLN A 82 -4.54 17.70 -4.38
N LYS A 83 -4.45 16.80 -5.38
CA LYS A 83 -4.83 17.09 -6.76
C LYS A 83 -5.39 15.84 -7.44
N ALA A 84 -6.33 16.06 -8.35
CA ALA A 84 -6.88 15.05 -9.26
C ALA A 84 -6.36 15.18 -10.70
N GLU A 85 -5.70 16.30 -11.01
CA GLU A 85 -5.18 16.63 -12.35
C GLU A 85 -3.72 17.04 -12.27
N PHE A 86 -2.94 16.61 -13.28
CA PHE A 86 -1.50 16.81 -13.32
C PHE A 86 -1.04 17.22 -14.71
N ASP A 87 -0.71 18.50 -14.86
CA ASP A 87 -0.07 19.01 -16.07
C ASP A 87 1.38 18.54 -16.16
N TYR A 88 1.78 18.16 -17.36
CA TYR A 88 3.13 17.71 -17.65
C TYR A 88 3.57 18.14 -19.05
N ASP A 89 4.88 18.07 -19.22
CA ASP A 89 5.58 18.31 -20.48
C ASP A 89 6.58 17.16 -20.67
N THR A 90 7.54 17.30 -21.59
CA THR A 90 8.42 16.22 -22.06
C THR A 90 9.18 15.49 -20.95
N TRP A 91 9.34 16.13 -19.79
CA TRP A 91 9.98 15.56 -18.62
C TRP A 91 9.28 14.29 -18.10
N LEU A 92 7.95 14.17 -18.23
CA LEU A 92 7.23 13.02 -17.70
C LEU A 92 7.49 11.76 -18.53
N GLN A 93 7.41 11.88 -19.86
CA GLN A 93 7.70 10.77 -20.75
C GLN A 93 9.17 10.33 -20.59
N LYS A 94 10.11 11.28 -20.52
CA LYS A 94 11.53 11.00 -20.24
C LYS A 94 11.74 10.30 -18.89
N PHE A 95 11.03 10.74 -17.85
CA PHE A 95 11.04 10.08 -16.54
C PHE A 95 10.60 8.61 -16.65
N VAL A 96 9.44 8.33 -17.28
CA VAL A 96 8.92 6.95 -17.39
C VAL A 96 9.78 6.07 -18.29
N ILE A 97 10.32 6.62 -19.38
CA ILE A 97 11.30 5.93 -20.22
C ILE A 97 12.54 5.58 -19.39
N SER A 98 13.08 6.53 -18.60
CA SER A 98 14.26 6.30 -17.76
C SER A 98 14.04 5.23 -16.69
N LEU A 99 12.85 5.21 -16.10
CA LEU A 99 12.43 4.19 -15.13
C LEU A 99 12.41 2.81 -15.79
N SER A 100 11.75 2.71 -16.94
CA SER A 100 11.59 1.45 -17.67
C SER A 100 12.92 0.91 -18.20
N TRP A 101 13.77 1.80 -18.72
CA TRP A 101 15.12 1.46 -19.16
C TRP A 101 15.98 0.88 -18.03
N ARG A 102 15.95 1.49 -16.83
CA ARG A 102 16.68 0.94 -15.67
C ARG A 102 16.19 -0.45 -15.26
N VAL A 103 14.88 -0.70 -15.33
CA VAL A 103 14.31 -2.04 -15.06
C VAL A 103 14.84 -3.05 -16.07
N LEU A 104 14.90 -2.72 -17.37
CA LEU A 104 15.44 -3.61 -18.40
C LEU A 104 16.92 -3.91 -18.16
N VAL A 105 17.74 -2.87 -17.99
CA VAL A 105 19.19 -3.04 -17.80
C VAL A 105 19.52 -3.88 -16.56
N SER A 106 18.79 -3.67 -15.46
CA SER A 106 18.94 -4.49 -14.25
C SER A 106 18.44 -5.93 -14.45
N SER A 107 17.45 -6.14 -15.33
CA SER A 107 16.91 -7.47 -15.63
C SER A 107 17.77 -8.29 -16.58
N PHE A 108 18.69 -7.68 -17.34
CA PHE A 108 19.56 -8.39 -18.28
C PHE A 108 20.55 -9.36 -17.63
N SER A 109 20.73 -9.34 -16.31
CA SER A 109 21.46 -10.43 -15.64
C SER A 109 20.71 -11.77 -15.70
N LYS A 110 19.45 -11.79 -16.17
CA LYS A 110 18.57 -12.97 -16.26
C LYS A 110 18.28 -13.40 -17.70
N LEU A 111 19.07 -12.96 -18.68
CA LEU A 111 18.86 -13.22 -20.11
C LEU A 111 18.67 -14.71 -20.43
N ASP A 112 19.41 -15.60 -19.76
CA ASP A 112 19.34 -17.06 -19.98
C ASP A 112 17.96 -17.67 -19.66
N ALA A 113 17.09 -16.95 -18.96
CA ALA A 113 15.74 -17.39 -18.63
C ALA A 113 14.68 -16.95 -19.66
N TRP A 114 15.04 -16.21 -20.70
CA TRP A 114 14.10 -15.66 -21.68
C TRP A 114 14.19 -16.37 -23.04
N SER A 115 13.06 -16.41 -23.76
CA SER A 115 13.07 -16.85 -25.17
C SER A 115 13.86 -15.85 -26.01
N SER A 116 14.43 -16.31 -27.13
CA SER A 116 15.19 -15.46 -28.06
C SER A 116 14.36 -14.31 -28.62
N GLU A 117 13.06 -14.53 -28.84
CA GLU A 117 12.10 -13.50 -29.24
C GLU A 117 11.96 -12.41 -28.17
N LYS A 118 11.74 -12.80 -26.92
CA LYS A 118 11.64 -11.88 -25.78
C LYS A 118 12.93 -11.09 -25.58
N GLN A 119 14.08 -11.75 -25.69
CA GLN A 119 15.37 -11.10 -25.60
C GLN A 119 15.54 -10.02 -26.67
N ALA A 120 15.28 -10.35 -27.95
CA ALA A 120 15.41 -9.41 -29.04
C ALA A 120 14.48 -8.19 -28.89
N ALA A 121 13.24 -8.41 -28.45
CA ALA A 121 12.28 -7.32 -28.20
C ALA A 121 12.74 -6.38 -27.08
N LEU A 122 13.26 -6.92 -25.97
CA LEU A 122 13.74 -6.14 -24.83
C LEU A 122 15.05 -5.39 -25.15
N GLU A 123 15.97 -6.00 -25.90
CA GLU A 123 17.19 -5.35 -26.39
C GLU A 123 16.86 -4.19 -27.36
N SER A 124 15.88 -4.38 -28.26
CA SER A 124 15.40 -3.30 -29.12
C SER A 124 14.80 -2.14 -28.31
N ALA A 125 13.95 -2.42 -27.33
CA ALA A 125 13.37 -1.37 -26.49
C ALA A 125 14.43 -0.66 -25.64
N GLU A 126 15.42 -1.38 -25.11
CA GLU A 126 16.52 -0.77 -24.37
C GLU A 126 17.31 0.20 -25.25
N GLN A 127 17.65 -0.19 -26.48
CA GLN A 127 18.40 0.63 -27.41
C GLN A 127 17.61 1.90 -27.78
N ASP A 128 16.33 1.77 -28.13
CA ASP A 128 15.48 2.90 -28.51
C ASP A 128 15.29 3.89 -27.36
N TRP A 129 15.10 3.38 -26.14
CA TRP A 129 15.00 4.24 -24.96
C TRP A 129 16.33 4.90 -24.63
N ARG A 130 17.46 4.19 -24.77
CA ARG A 130 18.80 4.74 -24.51
C ARG A 130 19.13 5.91 -25.43
N THR A 131 18.85 5.79 -26.73
CA THR A 131 19.12 6.87 -27.71
C THR A 131 18.26 8.11 -27.45
N ILE A 132 16.99 7.92 -27.07
CA ILE A 132 16.09 9.02 -26.66
C ILE A 132 16.60 9.71 -25.38
N LEU A 133 16.98 8.92 -24.37
CA LEU A 133 17.46 9.45 -23.08
C LEU A 133 18.79 10.20 -23.22
N ASN A 134 19.67 9.77 -24.13
CA ASN A 134 20.92 10.47 -24.46
C ASN A 134 20.71 11.71 -25.36
N GLY A 135 19.51 11.91 -25.91
CA GLY A 135 19.23 12.97 -26.87
C GLY A 135 19.80 12.72 -28.26
N GLU A 136 20.22 11.49 -28.57
CA GLU A 136 20.63 11.06 -29.91
C GLU A 136 19.43 11.00 -30.85
N GLN A 137 18.26 10.68 -30.31
CA GLN A 137 16.96 10.75 -30.99
C GLN A 137 16.01 11.70 -30.25
N PRO A 138 15.20 12.49 -30.99
CA PRO A 138 14.21 13.35 -30.36
C PRO A 138 13.09 12.49 -29.73
N LEU A 139 12.51 12.97 -28.64
CA LEU A 139 11.40 12.27 -27.96
C LEU A 139 10.21 11.99 -28.90
N SER A 140 10.04 12.81 -29.95
CA SER A 140 9.00 12.63 -30.96
C SER A 140 9.14 11.39 -31.83
N THR A 141 10.27 10.68 -31.80
CA THR A 141 10.43 9.38 -32.47
C THR A 141 10.08 8.21 -31.56
N ALA A 142 9.66 8.44 -30.31
CA ALA A 142 9.21 7.37 -29.42
C ALA A 142 7.98 6.67 -30.02
N THR A 143 8.13 5.39 -30.32
CA THR A 143 7.07 4.55 -30.91
C THR A 143 6.31 3.73 -29.88
N ARG A 144 6.89 3.56 -28.68
CA ARG A 144 6.33 2.74 -27.60
C ARG A 144 5.49 3.59 -26.66
N SER A 145 4.30 3.10 -26.33
CA SER A 145 3.39 3.79 -25.43
C SER A 145 3.79 3.57 -23.97
N HIS A 146 3.58 4.61 -23.18
CA HIS A 146 3.88 4.64 -21.75
C HIS A 146 2.63 5.10 -21.01
N HIS A 147 2.33 4.44 -19.90
CA HIS A 147 1.11 4.65 -19.15
C HIS A 147 1.41 4.84 -17.66
N ILE A 148 0.69 5.76 -17.02
CA ILE A 148 0.64 5.90 -15.56
C ILE A 148 -0.80 5.69 -15.08
N ILE A 149 -0.94 4.88 -14.04
CA ILE A 149 -2.22 4.56 -13.43
C ILE A 149 -2.17 4.91 -11.94
N PHE A 150 -3.15 5.67 -11.46
CA PHE A 150 -3.34 5.97 -10.04
C PHE A 150 -4.32 4.97 -9.42
N MET A 151 -3.95 4.42 -8.25
CA MET A 151 -4.69 3.33 -7.62
C MET A 151 -5.86 3.80 -6.75
N GLY A 152 -5.94 5.09 -6.41
CA GLY A 152 -7.03 5.79 -5.69
C GLY A 152 -8.06 4.96 -4.90
N GLU A 153 -9.32 5.38 -4.91
CA GLU A 153 -10.43 4.52 -4.47
C GLU A 153 -10.78 3.57 -5.60
N THR A 154 -10.08 2.44 -5.67
CA THR A 154 -10.47 1.36 -6.59
C THR A 154 -11.77 0.76 -6.06
N LYS A 155 -12.91 1.06 -6.69
CA LYS A 155 -14.13 0.26 -6.50
C LYS A 155 -13.87 -1.11 -7.12
N SER A 156 -13.67 -2.12 -6.29
CA SER A 156 -13.50 -3.50 -6.76
C SER A 156 -14.72 -3.88 -7.61
N ALA A 157 -14.50 -4.14 -8.89
CA ALA A 157 -15.47 -4.79 -9.76
C ALA A 157 -15.37 -6.30 -9.52
N GLN A 158 -16.01 -6.77 -8.44
CA GLN A 158 -16.27 -8.18 -8.14
C GLN A 158 -15.03 -9.06 -7.85
N GLY A 159 -14.98 -9.60 -6.63
CA GLY A 159 -14.03 -10.63 -6.20
C GLY A 159 -13.53 -10.40 -4.78
N ASP A 160 -13.13 -11.48 -4.10
CA ASP A 160 -12.46 -11.44 -2.81
C ASP A 160 -11.19 -10.60 -2.94
N VAL A 161 -11.10 -9.54 -2.15
CA VAL A 161 -9.92 -8.69 -2.18
C VAL A 161 -8.88 -9.31 -1.25
N ILE A 162 -7.76 -9.73 -1.84
CA ILE A 162 -6.63 -10.40 -1.19
C ILE A 162 -6.18 -9.75 0.14
N GLU A 163 -5.63 -10.59 1.03
CA GLU A 163 -5.29 -10.28 2.44
C GLU A 163 -4.43 -9.00 2.62
N ASP A 164 -3.57 -8.65 1.66
CA ASP A 164 -2.64 -7.51 1.74
C ASP A 164 -2.84 -6.46 0.63
N TRP A 165 -4.01 -6.40 0.00
CA TRP A 165 -4.26 -5.47 -1.11
C TRP A 165 -3.98 -4.01 -0.74
N GLU A 166 -4.48 -3.54 0.40
CA GLU A 166 -4.30 -2.16 0.86
C GLU A 166 -2.83 -1.83 1.05
N PHE A 167 -2.08 -2.73 1.70
CA PHE A 167 -0.66 -2.53 1.88
C PHE A 167 0.06 -2.48 0.53
N TYR A 168 -0.26 -3.41 -0.37
CA TYR A 168 0.29 -3.38 -1.72
C TYR A 168 -0.07 -2.05 -2.38
N ALA A 169 -1.34 -1.74 -2.63
CA ALA A 169 -1.79 -0.55 -3.33
C ALA A 169 -1.17 0.74 -2.78
N GLU A 170 -1.17 0.92 -1.46
CA GLU A 170 -0.75 2.16 -0.81
C GLU A 170 0.75 2.27 -0.59
N ARG A 171 1.47 1.16 -0.42
CA ARG A 171 2.87 1.19 0.07
C ARG A 171 3.82 0.25 -0.67
N GLY A 172 3.30 -0.69 -1.45
CA GLY A 172 4.13 -1.63 -2.18
C GLY A 172 5.10 -0.93 -3.15
N MET A 173 6.15 -1.65 -3.50
CA MET A 173 7.03 -1.30 -4.61
C MET A 173 7.33 -2.56 -5.43
N ASP A 174 7.35 -2.41 -6.74
CA ASP A 174 7.64 -3.51 -7.65
C ASP A 174 8.27 -2.97 -8.94
N ALA A 175 9.11 -3.77 -9.57
CA ALA A 175 9.69 -3.47 -10.87
C ALA A 175 10.08 -4.78 -11.54
N THR A 176 9.46 -5.07 -12.68
CA THR A 176 9.69 -6.31 -13.41
C THR A 176 9.30 -6.18 -14.88
N VAL A 177 9.84 -7.10 -15.69
CA VAL A 177 9.29 -7.38 -17.01
C VAL A 177 8.11 -8.33 -16.85
N LEU A 178 6.97 -7.97 -17.46
CA LEU A 178 5.75 -8.77 -17.51
C LEU A 178 5.57 -9.42 -18.87
N THR A 179 4.88 -10.56 -18.87
CA THR A 179 4.29 -11.14 -20.06
C THR A 179 2.77 -11.16 -19.88
N VAL A 180 2.04 -10.48 -20.77
CA VAL A 180 0.57 -10.36 -20.73
C VAL A 180 0.05 -10.53 -22.15
N ASN A 181 -0.86 -11.47 -22.38
CA ASN A 181 -1.41 -11.81 -23.71
C ASN A 181 -0.31 -11.97 -24.78
N ASP A 182 0.74 -12.74 -24.46
CA ASP A 182 1.94 -12.96 -25.28
C ASP A 182 2.80 -11.71 -25.57
N GLY A 183 2.39 -10.53 -25.12
CA GLY A 183 3.17 -9.30 -25.19
C GLY A 183 4.14 -9.15 -24.01
N PHE A 184 5.21 -8.39 -24.24
CA PHE A 184 6.22 -8.00 -23.25
C PHE A 184 6.02 -6.54 -22.83
N HIS A 185 6.05 -6.31 -21.53
CA HIS A 185 5.85 -4.98 -20.94
C HIS A 185 6.79 -4.79 -19.76
N VAL A 186 7.15 -3.54 -19.48
CA VAL A 186 7.82 -3.17 -18.24
C VAL A 186 6.79 -2.63 -17.27
N TYR A 187 6.70 -3.26 -16.10
CA TYR A 187 5.85 -2.84 -15.00
C TYR A 187 6.72 -2.23 -13.91
N THR A 188 6.32 -1.06 -13.43
CA THR A 188 6.89 -0.48 -12.22
C THR A 188 5.78 0.02 -11.33
N LYS A 189 5.87 -0.26 -10.05
CA LYS A 189 4.88 0.11 -9.06
C LYS A 189 5.53 0.97 -8.00
N PHE A 190 4.89 2.09 -7.73
CA PHE A 190 5.12 2.93 -6.57
C PHE A 190 3.90 2.89 -5.64
N PRO A 191 4.03 3.43 -4.42
CA PRO A 191 2.88 3.79 -3.59
C PRO A 191 1.79 4.53 -4.38
N GLN A 192 0.56 4.02 -4.33
CA GLN A 192 -0.65 4.56 -4.96
C GLN A 192 -0.62 4.74 -6.49
N MET A 193 0.39 4.24 -7.19
CA MET A 193 0.48 4.36 -8.63
C MET A 193 1.36 3.29 -9.27
N TYR A 194 1.08 2.95 -10.52
CA TYR A 194 1.95 2.07 -11.29
C TYR A 194 2.05 2.52 -12.74
N PHE A 195 3.08 1.99 -13.41
CA PHE A 195 3.45 2.31 -14.76
C PHE A 195 3.45 1.05 -15.60
N ILE A 196 3.00 1.19 -16.85
CA ILE A 196 3.14 0.17 -17.87
C ILE A 196 3.81 0.82 -19.08
N SER A 197 4.97 0.29 -19.45
CA SER A 197 5.65 0.66 -20.69
C SER A 197 5.63 -0.52 -21.65
N CYS A 198 5.14 -0.29 -22.85
CA CYS A 198 5.01 -1.31 -23.87
C CYS A 198 6.37 -1.60 -24.51
N VAL A 199 6.70 -2.89 -24.68
CA VAL A 199 7.92 -3.31 -25.40
C VAL A 199 7.50 -3.89 -26.75
N ASP A 200 6.70 -4.95 -26.71
CA ASP A 200 6.13 -5.60 -27.88
C ASP A 200 4.79 -6.27 -27.51
N PRO A 201 3.65 -5.90 -28.10
CA PRO A 201 3.48 -4.83 -29.09
C PRO A 201 3.85 -3.45 -28.50
N PRO A 202 4.19 -2.46 -29.34
CA PRO A 202 4.61 -1.13 -28.89
C PRO A 202 3.46 -0.30 -28.29
N SER A 203 2.21 -0.75 -28.42
CA SER A 203 1.04 -0.10 -27.84
C SER A 203 0.00 -1.14 -27.42
N ILE A 204 -0.83 -0.79 -26.45
CA ILE A 204 -1.87 -1.67 -25.90
C ILE A 204 -3.23 -0.97 -25.85
N ASN A 205 -4.29 -1.77 -25.96
CA ASN A 205 -5.67 -1.34 -25.79
C ASN A 205 -6.16 -1.61 -24.36
N GLY A 206 -7.31 -1.06 -24.00
CA GLY A 206 -7.95 -1.33 -22.70
C GLY A 206 -7.46 -0.41 -21.57
N LEU A 207 -6.71 0.64 -21.89
CA LEU A 207 -6.30 1.68 -20.96
C LEU A 207 -6.77 3.04 -21.47
N GLU A 208 -7.60 3.73 -20.69
CA GLU A 208 -8.14 5.04 -21.05
C GLU A 208 -7.70 6.10 -20.04
N ARG A 209 -7.26 7.26 -20.56
CA ARG A 209 -6.74 8.40 -19.76
C ARG A 209 -5.50 8.07 -18.91
N THR A 210 -4.72 7.08 -19.35
CA THR A 210 -3.45 6.68 -18.71
C THR A 210 -2.21 7.02 -19.52
N HIS A 211 -2.38 7.27 -20.82
CA HIS A 211 -1.29 7.49 -21.77
C HIS A 211 -0.50 8.76 -21.46
N ILE A 212 0.83 8.66 -21.56
CA ILE A 212 1.77 9.76 -21.40
C ILE A 212 2.30 10.16 -22.78
N ASP A 213 1.88 11.33 -23.24
CA ASP A 213 2.37 11.95 -24.46
C ASP A 213 3.59 12.85 -24.16
N GLN A 214 4.02 13.67 -25.10
CA GLN A 214 5.07 14.67 -24.89
C GLN A 214 4.64 15.77 -23.93
N SER A 215 3.37 16.14 -23.92
CA SER A 215 2.79 17.12 -23.01
C SER A 215 1.30 16.89 -22.86
N GLY A 216 0.72 17.28 -21.73
CA GLY A 216 -0.72 17.19 -21.52
C GLY A 216 -1.08 17.23 -20.05
N THR A 217 -2.27 16.70 -19.75
CA THR A 217 -2.81 16.64 -18.39
C THR A 217 -3.24 15.21 -18.10
N ILE A 218 -2.74 14.61 -17.03
CA ILE A 218 -3.27 13.34 -16.51
C ILE A 218 -4.50 13.67 -15.68
N GLN A 219 -5.60 12.96 -15.90
CA GLN A 219 -6.85 13.17 -15.18
C GLN A 219 -7.41 11.86 -14.64
N THR A 220 -8.04 11.93 -13.47
CA THR A 220 -8.89 10.87 -12.92
C THR A 220 -10.37 11.15 -13.23
N PRO A 221 -11.26 10.13 -13.23
CA PRO A 221 -10.95 8.70 -13.12
C PRO A 221 -10.31 8.17 -14.39
N GLN A 222 -9.38 7.23 -14.21
CA GLN A 222 -8.78 6.43 -15.28
C GLN A 222 -9.54 5.12 -15.41
N ILE A 223 -9.65 4.60 -16.64
CA ILE A 223 -10.33 3.33 -16.88
C ILE A 223 -9.30 2.31 -17.31
N VAL A 224 -9.25 1.20 -16.56
CA VAL A 224 -8.32 0.11 -16.77
C VAL A 224 -9.13 -1.16 -16.94
N HIS A 225 -9.18 -1.68 -18.15
CA HIS A 225 -9.88 -2.90 -18.49
C HIS A 225 -9.01 -4.13 -18.26
N SER A 226 -9.63 -5.31 -18.15
CA SER A 226 -8.93 -6.59 -18.18
C SER A 226 -8.15 -6.73 -19.51
N PRO A 227 -6.91 -7.28 -19.48
CA PRO A 227 -6.24 -7.92 -18.35
C PRO A 227 -5.46 -6.96 -17.43
N TRP A 228 -5.33 -5.68 -17.80
CA TRP A 228 -4.46 -4.72 -17.11
C TRP A 228 -4.90 -4.41 -15.70
N SER A 229 -6.21 -4.43 -15.45
CA SER A 229 -6.79 -4.26 -14.12
C SER A 229 -6.32 -5.34 -13.14
N ASN A 230 -6.05 -6.55 -13.64
CA ASN A 230 -5.69 -7.72 -12.83
C ASN A 230 -4.19 -7.82 -12.55
N VAL A 231 -3.35 -7.05 -13.26
CA VAL A 231 -1.90 -7.03 -13.06
C VAL A 231 -1.54 -6.72 -11.59
N PRO A 232 -1.96 -5.59 -10.99
CA PRO A 232 -1.59 -5.30 -9.60
C PRO A 232 -2.09 -6.35 -8.61
N PHE A 233 -3.26 -6.97 -8.83
CA PHE A 233 -3.78 -8.03 -7.97
C PHE A 233 -2.91 -9.29 -8.01
N ARG A 234 -2.57 -9.79 -9.21
CA ARG A 234 -1.67 -10.95 -9.36
C ARG A 234 -0.28 -10.69 -8.77
N ARG A 235 0.21 -9.46 -8.89
CA ARG A 235 1.47 -9.06 -8.29
C ARG A 235 1.39 -9.05 -6.76
N ALA A 236 0.30 -8.56 -6.20
CA ALA A 236 0.08 -8.55 -4.76
C ALA A 236 -0.11 -9.96 -4.19
N GLU A 237 -0.84 -10.84 -4.87
CA GLU A 237 -0.99 -12.25 -4.49
C GLU A 237 0.37 -12.97 -4.40
N ALA A 238 1.19 -12.85 -5.45
CA ALA A 238 2.55 -13.41 -5.46
C ALA A 238 3.46 -12.86 -4.35
N ILE A 239 3.13 -11.69 -3.79
CA ILE A 239 3.86 -11.09 -2.66
C ILE A 239 3.34 -11.66 -1.33
N SER A 240 2.02 -11.77 -1.17
CA SER A 240 1.39 -12.34 0.03
C SER A 240 1.75 -13.80 0.25
N GLU A 241 1.96 -14.57 -0.82
CA GLU A 241 2.45 -15.97 -0.73
C GLU A 241 3.89 -16.05 -0.22
N ASN A 242 4.71 -15.02 -0.50
CA ASN A 242 6.09 -14.91 -0.04
C ASN A 242 6.12 -14.20 1.32
N LYS A 243 5.58 -14.86 2.37
CA LYS A 243 5.60 -14.29 3.73
C LYS A 243 7.02 -14.24 4.30
N THR A 244 7.34 -13.17 5.02
CA THR A 244 8.63 -13.00 5.72
C THR A 244 8.85 -14.17 6.71
N SER A 245 10.08 -14.64 6.89
CA SER A 245 10.43 -15.69 7.85
C SER A 245 10.17 -15.26 9.30
N PRO A 246 9.87 -16.20 10.21
CA PRO A 246 9.59 -15.89 11.62
C PRO A 246 10.69 -15.06 12.30
N ARG A 247 11.97 -15.33 11.98
CA ARG A 247 13.12 -14.60 12.53
C ARG A 247 13.13 -13.13 12.12
N GLU A 248 12.79 -12.84 10.88
CA GLU A 248 12.75 -11.47 10.38
C GLU A 248 11.51 -10.71 10.86
N ARG A 249 10.39 -11.41 11.10
CA ARG A 249 9.21 -10.85 11.78
C ARG A 249 9.55 -10.40 13.21
N GLU A 250 10.28 -11.23 13.96
CA GLU A 250 10.67 -10.88 15.33
C GLU A 250 11.55 -9.61 15.40
N LYS A 251 12.44 -9.40 14.43
CA LYS A 251 13.23 -8.16 14.35
C LYS A 251 12.39 -6.92 14.07
N ILE A 252 11.33 -7.05 13.27
CA ILE A 252 10.39 -5.95 13.01
C ILE A 252 9.62 -5.65 14.29
N LYS A 253 9.16 -6.71 14.99
CA LYS A 253 8.48 -6.61 16.28
C LYS A 253 9.31 -5.86 17.31
N GLN A 254 10.55 -6.27 17.52
CA GLN A 254 11.46 -5.62 18.45
C GLN A 254 11.65 -4.13 18.11
N HIS A 255 11.78 -3.79 16.83
CA HIS A 255 11.94 -2.39 16.41
C HIS A 255 10.68 -1.54 16.65
N ILE A 256 9.49 -2.11 16.44
CA ILE A 256 8.21 -1.45 16.73
C ILE A 256 8.05 -1.26 18.24
N GLN A 257 8.42 -2.25 19.05
CA GLN A 257 8.42 -2.15 20.52
C GLN A 257 9.38 -1.07 21.03
N GLU A 258 10.56 -0.94 20.42
CA GLU A 258 11.52 0.12 20.76
C GLU A 258 11.04 1.52 20.31
N HIS A 259 10.07 1.60 19.38
CA HIS A 259 9.61 2.86 18.76
C HIS A 259 8.09 2.88 18.46
N PRO A 260 7.22 2.79 19.48
CA PRO A 260 5.77 2.66 19.30
C PRO A 260 5.16 3.85 18.54
N ASP A 261 5.64 5.07 18.80
CA ASP A 261 5.17 6.30 18.13
C ASP A 261 5.34 6.25 16.60
N ARG A 262 6.33 5.48 16.11
CA ARG A 262 6.52 5.32 14.66
C ARG A 262 5.41 4.52 14.02
N LEU A 263 4.76 3.61 14.75
CA LEU A 263 3.63 2.85 14.23
C LEU A 263 2.39 3.73 14.16
N THR A 264 2.06 4.45 15.23
CA THR A 264 0.87 5.31 15.34
C THR A 264 0.83 6.41 14.28
N ASP A 265 1.99 7.00 13.98
CA ASP A 265 2.12 8.09 13.01
C ASP A 265 2.42 7.60 11.58
N SER A 266 2.52 6.27 11.38
CA SER A 266 2.89 5.73 10.08
C SER A 266 1.73 5.67 9.10
N LYS A 267 2.05 5.81 7.82
CA LYS A 267 1.16 5.39 6.73
C LYS A 267 0.94 3.87 6.70
N THR A 268 1.71 3.09 7.45
CA THR A 268 1.48 1.64 7.60
C THR A 268 0.20 1.37 8.40
N ILE A 269 -0.05 2.09 9.52
CA ILE A 269 -1.30 1.90 10.27
C ILE A 269 -2.53 2.31 9.46
N GLU A 270 -2.41 3.35 8.60
CA GLU A 270 -3.48 3.75 7.69
C GLU A 270 -3.89 2.65 6.71
N THR A 271 -2.95 1.82 6.23
CA THR A 271 -3.31 0.67 5.37
C THR A 271 -4.13 -0.38 6.12
N PHE A 272 -3.84 -0.59 7.41
CA PHE A 272 -4.64 -1.46 8.25
C PHE A 272 -6.02 -0.86 8.52
N ARG A 273 -6.09 0.44 8.84
CA ARG A 273 -7.37 1.15 9.00
C ARG A 273 -8.25 1.03 7.75
N ARG A 274 -7.68 1.15 6.54
CA ARG A 274 -8.42 0.98 5.28
C ARG A 274 -8.90 -0.46 5.07
N LYS A 275 -8.07 -1.45 5.36
CA LYS A 275 -8.46 -2.86 5.28
C LYS A 275 -9.64 -3.13 6.21
N LEU A 276 -9.59 -2.59 7.42
CA LEU A 276 -10.68 -2.70 8.40
C LEU A 276 -11.95 -2.00 7.91
N GLY A 277 -11.83 -0.77 7.43
CA GLY A 277 -12.94 -0.02 6.84
C GLY A 277 -13.61 -0.74 5.66
N ARG A 278 -12.83 -1.47 4.84
CA ARG A 278 -13.37 -2.28 3.74
C ARG A 278 -14.13 -3.51 4.25
N SER A 279 -13.57 -4.22 5.23
CA SER A 279 -14.24 -5.36 5.87
C SER A 279 -15.52 -4.94 6.62
N SER A 280 -15.60 -3.69 7.09
CA SER A 280 -16.79 -3.11 7.72
C SER A 280 -17.74 -2.39 6.76
N GLN A 281 -17.35 -2.14 5.50
CA GLN A 281 -18.18 -1.46 4.49
C GLN A 281 -19.32 -2.33 3.93
N GLY A 282 -19.37 -3.62 4.29
CA GLY A 282 -20.64 -4.32 4.35
C GLY A 282 -21.30 -3.95 5.67
N GLU A 283 -22.19 -2.96 5.69
CA GLU A 283 -23.20 -2.82 6.75
C GLU A 283 -24.03 -4.10 6.76
N HIS A 284 -23.55 -5.13 7.44
CA HIS A 284 -24.25 -6.37 7.63
C HIS A 284 -24.39 -6.60 9.12
N ASP A 285 -25.52 -7.20 9.50
CA ASP A 285 -25.78 -7.55 10.88
C ASP A 285 -24.94 -8.78 11.23
N PRO A 286 -23.91 -8.67 12.11
CA PRO A 286 -23.08 -9.82 12.47
C PRO A 286 -23.91 -10.91 13.19
N THR A 287 -25.06 -10.56 13.77
CA THR A 287 -25.93 -11.53 14.44
C THR A 287 -26.57 -12.51 13.45
N ALA A 288 -26.72 -12.13 12.18
CA ALA A 288 -27.25 -12.97 11.12
C ALA A 288 -26.33 -14.14 10.74
N TYR A 289 -25.05 -14.09 11.17
CA TYR A 289 -24.00 -15.04 10.78
C TYR A 289 -23.30 -15.71 11.98
N LEU A 290 -23.93 -15.72 13.17
CA LEU A 290 -23.34 -16.29 14.40
C LEU A 290 -23.04 -17.80 14.34
N ASN A 291 -23.66 -18.52 13.39
CA ASN A 291 -23.50 -19.97 13.24
C ASN A 291 -22.53 -20.35 12.11
N ASP A 292 -21.94 -19.36 11.42
CA ASP A 292 -21.02 -19.60 10.33
C ASP A 292 -19.58 -19.68 10.85
N ASP A 293 -18.78 -20.60 10.27
CA ASP A 293 -17.36 -20.71 10.62
C ASP A 293 -16.59 -19.42 10.28
N GLU A 294 -16.96 -18.76 9.17
CA GLU A 294 -16.52 -17.43 8.78
C GLU A 294 -17.67 -16.70 8.06
N CYS A 295 -17.91 -15.43 8.39
CA CYS A 295 -18.92 -14.63 7.72
C CYS A 295 -18.59 -14.45 6.22
N PRO A 296 -19.54 -14.73 5.30
CA PRO A 296 -19.28 -14.63 3.85
C PRO A 296 -19.08 -13.19 3.35
N ILE A 297 -19.30 -12.19 4.19
CA ILE A 297 -19.16 -10.76 3.85
C ILE A 297 -17.83 -10.20 4.34
N CYS A 298 -17.51 -10.41 5.62
CA CYS A 298 -16.33 -9.79 6.26
C CYS A 298 -15.28 -10.79 6.73
N THR A 299 -15.50 -12.10 6.51
CA THR A 299 -14.63 -13.23 6.91
C THR A 299 -14.36 -13.34 8.41
N THR A 300 -15.06 -12.57 9.25
CA THR A 300 -14.97 -12.69 10.70
C THR A 300 -15.83 -13.86 11.17
N ASN A 301 -15.29 -14.68 12.07
CA ASN A 301 -16.10 -15.63 12.83
C ASN A 301 -16.86 -14.85 13.92
N HIS A 302 -18.08 -14.42 13.61
CA HIS A 302 -18.95 -13.77 14.57
C HIS A 302 -19.44 -14.79 15.59
N ARG A 303 -19.16 -14.52 16.86
CA ARG A 303 -19.59 -15.37 17.97
C ARG A 303 -19.88 -14.54 19.20
N VAL A 304 -20.75 -15.08 20.04
CA VAL A 304 -21.06 -14.51 21.34
C VAL A 304 -19.90 -14.78 22.29
N VAL A 305 -19.47 -13.74 23.01
CA VAL A 305 -18.46 -13.81 24.05
C VAL A 305 -19.17 -14.09 25.37
N ASP A 306 -19.41 -15.37 25.64
CA ASP A 306 -20.14 -15.85 26.84
C ASP A 306 -19.48 -15.41 28.17
N ALA A 307 -18.21 -15.04 28.14
CA ALA A 307 -17.47 -14.53 29.29
C ALA A 307 -17.94 -13.12 29.74
N LEU A 308 -18.63 -12.36 28.88
CA LEU A 308 -19.16 -11.05 29.19
C LEU A 308 -20.67 -11.14 29.48
N PRO A 309 -21.19 -10.41 30.49
CA PRO A 309 -22.62 -10.44 30.78
C PRO A 309 -23.40 -9.78 29.64
N PRO A 310 -24.59 -10.27 29.25
CA PRO A 310 -25.37 -9.75 28.12
C PRO A 310 -26.09 -8.43 28.48
N ARG A 311 -25.31 -7.44 28.90
CA ARG A 311 -25.71 -6.07 29.27
C ARG A 311 -24.50 -5.15 29.14
N HIS A 312 -24.75 -3.84 29.12
CA HIS A 312 -23.69 -2.84 29.16
C HIS A 312 -22.82 -3.04 30.42
N ILE A 313 -21.53 -2.73 30.30
CA ILE A 313 -20.58 -2.90 31.39
C ILE A 313 -19.85 -1.60 31.70
N THR A 314 -19.54 -1.39 32.97
CA THR A 314 -18.91 -0.14 33.44
C THR A 314 -17.46 -0.01 32.99
N ARG A 315 -16.91 1.22 33.01
CA ARG A 315 -15.47 1.49 32.81
C ARG A 315 -14.60 0.62 33.71
N THR A 316 -14.95 0.54 35.00
CA THR A 316 -14.25 -0.32 35.96
C THR A 316 -14.30 -1.80 35.55
N ALA A 317 -15.40 -2.29 34.99
CA ALA A 317 -15.49 -3.66 34.52
C ALA A 317 -14.60 -3.92 33.30
N VAL A 318 -14.52 -2.96 32.36
CA VAL A 318 -13.60 -3.04 31.21
C VAL A 318 -12.14 -3.02 31.65
N ASP A 319 -11.75 -2.10 32.52
CA ASP A 319 -10.38 -1.97 33.02
C ASP A 319 -9.91 -3.25 33.74
N ASN A 320 -10.84 -3.99 34.35
CA ASN A 320 -10.53 -5.26 35.00
C ASN A 320 -10.30 -6.44 34.03
N LEU A 321 -10.63 -6.32 32.74
CA LEU A 321 -10.43 -7.39 31.76
C LEU A 321 -8.94 -7.69 31.55
N THR A 322 -8.07 -6.69 31.65
CA THR A 322 -6.61 -6.84 31.53
C THR A 322 -5.95 -7.51 32.75
N ASN A 323 -6.72 -7.85 33.80
CA ASN A 323 -6.19 -8.59 34.96
C ASN A 323 -5.98 -10.08 34.65
N THR A 324 -6.41 -10.55 33.48
CA THR A 324 -6.18 -11.91 33.01
C THR A 324 -4.88 -11.98 32.20
N ASN A 325 -4.12 -13.08 32.32
CA ASN A 325 -2.82 -13.22 31.63
C ASN A 325 -2.93 -13.27 30.09
N GLU A 326 -4.13 -13.43 29.55
CA GLU A 326 -4.37 -13.58 28.10
C GLU A 326 -4.74 -12.25 27.42
N ILE A 327 -5.22 -11.25 28.18
CA ILE A 327 -5.68 -9.97 27.66
C ILE A 327 -4.63 -8.90 27.95
N VAL A 328 -4.05 -8.34 26.89
CA VAL A 328 -2.95 -7.35 26.95
C VAL A 328 -3.43 -5.92 26.73
N PHE A 329 -4.68 -5.74 26.32
CA PHE A 329 -5.34 -4.44 26.17
C PHE A 329 -6.86 -4.60 26.25
N ALA A 330 -7.53 -3.68 26.93
CA ALA A 330 -8.98 -3.53 26.87
C ALA A 330 -9.33 -2.05 27.02
N LYS A 331 -10.19 -1.53 26.14
CA LYS A 331 -10.80 -0.21 26.28
C LYS A 331 -12.25 -0.24 25.81
N GLY A 332 -13.11 0.43 26.57
CA GLY A 332 -14.50 0.67 26.20
C GLY A 332 -14.61 1.95 25.39
N LEU A 333 -15.78 2.17 24.80
CA LEU A 333 -16.13 3.43 24.17
C LEU A 333 -17.24 4.08 25.01
N PHE A 334 -16.89 5.13 25.75
CA PHE A 334 -17.83 5.80 26.65
C PHE A 334 -18.19 7.17 26.08
N ILE A 335 -19.48 7.38 25.79
CA ILE A 335 -19.98 8.65 25.26
C ILE A 335 -20.60 9.43 26.41
N SER A 336 -20.23 10.69 26.56
CA SER A 336 -20.88 11.62 27.49
C SER A 336 -21.39 12.86 26.74
N PHE A 337 -22.54 13.37 27.16
CA PHE A 337 -23.17 14.58 26.60
C PHE A 337 -23.10 15.71 27.62
N ASP A 338 -22.74 16.92 27.18
CA ASP A 338 -22.43 18.05 28.07
C ASP A 338 -23.68 18.73 28.70
N GLU A 339 -24.90 18.44 28.23
CA GLU A 339 -26.11 19.09 28.74
C GLU A 339 -26.79 18.27 29.86
N THR A 340 -26.54 18.72 31.10
CA THR A 340 -27.45 18.65 32.27
C THR A 340 -28.53 17.57 32.26
N ASP A 341 -28.21 16.36 32.72
CA ASP A 341 -28.98 15.64 33.74
C ASP A 341 -28.27 14.33 34.12
N GLU A 342 -28.51 13.94 35.36
CA GLU A 342 -27.95 12.79 36.07
C GLU A 342 -28.06 11.47 35.26
N GLU A 343 -26.99 11.08 34.57
CA GLU A 343 -26.53 9.71 34.23
C GLU A 343 -25.63 9.79 32.99
N THR A 344 -24.40 10.29 33.15
CA THR A 344 -23.35 9.91 32.19
C THR A 344 -23.20 8.40 32.29
N THR A 345 -23.62 7.67 31.27
CA THR A 345 -23.45 6.23 31.21
C THR A 345 -21.95 5.91 31.30
N GLU A 346 -21.48 5.57 32.49
CA GLU A 346 -20.18 4.91 32.69
C GLU A 346 -20.16 3.50 32.07
N GLU A 347 -21.21 3.11 31.35
CA GLU A 347 -21.36 1.83 30.72
C GLU A 347 -21.17 1.93 29.21
N THR A 348 -20.53 0.92 28.64
CA THR A 348 -20.26 0.83 27.20
C THR A 348 -21.00 -0.34 26.58
N GLY A 349 -21.38 -0.18 25.31
CA GLY A 349 -21.83 -1.25 24.41
C GLY A 349 -20.76 -1.69 23.43
N THR A 350 -19.57 -1.08 23.44
CA THR A 350 -18.46 -1.39 22.53
C THR A 350 -17.15 -1.51 23.30
N ILE A 351 -16.41 -2.58 23.04
CA ILE A 351 -15.10 -2.84 23.65
C ILE A 351 -14.11 -3.21 22.56
N VAL A 352 -12.93 -2.60 22.61
CA VAL A 352 -11.76 -3.09 21.88
C VAL A 352 -10.88 -3.85 22.87
N LEU A 353 -10.70 -5.13 22.59
CA LEU A 353 -9.97 -6.07 23.45
C LEU A 353 -8.88 -6.74 22.62
N ALA A 354 -7.66 -6.81 23.14
CA ALA A 354 -6.59 -7.54 22.48
C ALA A 354 -5.96 -8.61 23.36
N THR A 355 -5.71 -9.76 22.73
CA THR A 355 -4.82 -10.81 23.24
C THR A 355 -3.45 -10.68 22.58
N THR A 356 -2.52 -11.59 22.84
CA THR A 356 -1.23 -11.59 22.13
C THR A 356 -1.40 -11.74 20.62
N ASP A 357 -2.43 -12.45 20.18
CA ASP A 357 -2.54 -12.95 18.82
C ASP A 357 -3.57 -12.20 17.97
N ALA A 358 -4.49 -11.47 18.59
CA ALA A 358 -5.53 -10.72 17.87
C ALA A 358 -6.09 -9.55 18.68
N THR A 359 -6.55 -8.51 17.96
CA THR A 359 -7.42 -7.45 18.48
C THR A 359 -8.84 -7.70 18.00
N ARG A 360 -9.81 -7.56 18.90
CA ARG A 360 -11.24 -7.75 18.65
C ARG A 360 -12.00 -6.46 18.94
N VAL A 361 -12.91 -6.11 18.05
CA VAL A 361 -13.96 -5.13 18.31
C VAL A 361 -15.21 -5.93 18.66
N ILE A 362 -15.76 -5.69 19.85
CA ILE A 362 -16.86 -6.47 20.42
C ILE A 362 -17.98 -5.50 20.72
N ASN A 363 -19.17 -5.76 20.19
CA ASN A 363 -20.36 -4.94 20.38
C ASN A 363 -21.43 -5.71 21.14
N LEU A 364 -22.15 -5.04 22.03
CA LEU A 364 -23.33 -5.58 22.69
C LEU A 364 -24.51 -5.56 21.72
N LEU A 365 -24.92 -6.74 21.27
CA LEU A 365 -26.07 -6.97 20.37
C LEU A 365 -27.00 -8.02 21.00
N ASP A 366 -28.14 -8.32 20.39
CA ASP A 366 -28.95 -9.50 20.78
C ASP A 366 -28.34 -10.74 20.10
N PRO A 367 -27.89 -11.80 20.82
CA PRO A 367 -28.19 -12.19 22.21
C PRO A 367 -27.15 -11.81 23.27
N GLY A 368 -26.07 -11.12 22.92
CA GLY A 368 -25.05 -10.71 23.88
C GLY A 368 -23.88 -9.96 23.24
N TRP A 369 -22.71 -10.01 23.87
CA TRP A 369 -21.49 -9.40 23.31
C TRP A 369 -21.00 -10.20 22.10
N VAL A 370 -21.13 -9.65 20.90
CA VAL A 370 -20.75 -10.30 19.65
C VAL A 370 -19.41 -9.74 19.18
N ILE A 371 -18.52 -10.62 18.76
CA ILE A 371 -17.30 -10.22 18.04
C ILE A 371 -17.71 -9.66 16.68
N ASP A 372 -17.70 -8.33 16.59
CA ASP A 372 -17.99 -7.59 15.35
C ASP A 372 -16.82 -7.70 14.38
N ARG A 373 -15.59 -7.56 14.89
CA ARG A 373 -14.36 -7.65 14.09
C ARG A 373 -13.31 -8.43 14.85
N GLU A 374 -12.63 -9.35 14.19
CA GLU A 374 -11.44 -10.03 14.72
C GLU A 374 -10.25 -9.80 13.79
N ILE A 375 -9.18 -9.26 14.35
CA ILE A 375 -8.02 -8.81 13.61
C ILE A 375 -6.82 -9.56 14.17
N SER A 376 -6.41 -10.61 13.48
CA SER A 376 -5.17 -11.29 13.79
C SER A 376 -4.02 -10.29 13.77
N HIS A 377 -3.26 -10.25 14.86
CA HIS A 377 -2.04 -9.47 14.89
C HIS A 377 -1.09 -10.04 13.85
N ILE A 378 -0.57 -9.16 13.01
CA ILE A 378 0.62 -9.48 12.24
C ILE A 378 1.73 -9.66 13.29
N ASP A 379 2.51 -10.73 13.20
CA ASP A 379 3.58 -11.13 14.15
C ASP A 379 4.59 -10.02 14.52
N THR A 380 4.47 -8.86 13.89
CA THR A 380 5.37 -7.71 13.99
C THR A 380 4.83 -6.53 14.80
N ALA A 381 3.55 -6.48 15.14
CA ALA A 381 2.98 -5.36 15.91
C ALA A 381 2.94 -5.68 17.42
N ASP A 382 3.24 -4.71 18.27
CA ASP A 382 2.96 -4.82 19.70
C ASP A 382 1.43 -4.86 19.90
N PRO A 383 0.89 -5.91 20.53
CA PRO A 383 -0.55 -6.09 20.69
C PRO A 383 -1.28 -4.88 21.28
N SER A 384 -0.75 -4.28 22.34
CA SER A 384 -1.40 -3.18 23.05
C SER A 384 -1.35 -1.88 22.25
N THR A 385 -0.21 -1.60 21.59
CA THR A 385 -0.05 -0.44 20.72
C THR A 385 -0.94 -0.54 19.49
N PHE A 386 -1.01 -1.74 18.88
CA PHE A 386 -1.89 -2.02 17.76
C PHE A 386 -3.36 -1.85 18.17
N ALA A 387 -3.76 -2.45 19.28
CA ALA A 387 -5.10 -2.34 19.82
C ALA A 387 -5.50 -0.90 20.16
N SER A 388 -4.57 -0.08 20.67
CA SER A 388 -4.81 1.35 20.88
C SER A 388 -5.13 2.07 19.56
N ALA A 389 -4.40 1.77 18.48
CA ALA A 389 -4.68 2.35 17.17
C ALA A 389 -6.00 1.87 16.56
N ILE A 390 -6.43 0.63 16.86
CA ILE A 390 -7.77 0.13 16.51
C ILE A 390 -8.84 0.84 17.34
N TRP A 391 -8.60 1.06 18.63
CA TRP A 391 -9.52 1.80 19.49
C TRP A 391 -9.72 3.25 19.01
N ASP A 392 -8.66 3.94 18.62
CA ASP A 392 -8.76 5.28 18.03
C ASP A 392 -9.62 5.26 16.74
N LEU A 393 -9.47 4.23 15.89
CA LEU A 393 -10.30 4.07 14.69
C LEU A 393 -11.78 3.90 15.05
N VAL A 394 -12.09 2.99 15.99
CA VAL A 394 -13.47 2.73 16.42
C VAL A 394 -14.09 3.97 17.06
N ARG A 395 -13.31 4.72 17.85
CA ARG A 395 -13.72 6.01 18.42
C ARG A 395 -14.08 7.02 17.32
N ASP A 396 -13.21 7.17 16.32
CA ASP A 396 -13.42 8.11 15.23
C ASP A 396 -14.61 7.69 14.33
N GLU A 397 -14.84 6.40 14.11
CA GLU A 397 -16.05 5.88 13.43
C GLU A 397 -17.33 6.26 14.18
N HIS A 398 -17.34 6.09 15.51
CA HIS A 398 -18.48 6.49 16.35
C HIS A 398 -18.68 8.00 16.40
N ALA A 399 -17.61 8.79 16.45
CA ALA A 399 -17.70 10.24 16.37
C ALA A 399 -18.40 10.68 15.08
N ASN A 400 -17.99 10.14 13.93
CA ASN A 400 -18.65 10.44 12.66
C ASN A 400 -20.14 10.02 12.65
N LEU A 401 -20.50 8.89 13.28
CA LEU A 401 -21.89 8.48 13.45
C LEU A 401 -22.67 9.47 14.33
N MET A 402 -22.08 9.92 15.44
CA MET A 402 -22.68 10.88 16.35
C MET A 402 -22.90 12.24 15.68
N ASP A 403 -21.93 12.73 14.92
CA ASP A 403 -22.05 13.97 14.13
C ASP A 403 -23.20 13.87 13.10
N ASN A 404 -23.51 12.68 12.58
CA ASN A 404 -24.61 12.48 11.64
C ASN A 404 -25.98 12.32 12.33
N VAL A 405 -26.03 11.65 13.48
CA VAL A 405 -27.27 11.32 14.19
C VAL A 405 -27.69 12.43 15.17
N ALA A 406 -26.73 13.18 15.70
CA ALA A 406 -26.92 14.25 16.66
C ALA A 406 -25.97 15.44 16.40
N PRO A 407 -26.04 16.08 15.21
CA PRO A 407 -25.09 17.12 14.77
C PRO A 407 -25.01 18.35 15.69
N ASP A 408 -26.06 18.60 16.47
CA ASP A 408 -26.19 19.78 17.33
C ASP A 408 -25.90 19.49 18.82
N ARG A 409 -25.40 18.29 19.17
CA ARG A 409 -25.06 17.93 20.54
C ARG A 409 -23.56 17.90 20.76
N GLU A 410 -23.09 18.62 21.76
CA GLU A 410 -21.72 18.47 22.25
C GLU A 410 -21.59 17.13 22.98
N TYR A 411 -20.56 16.37 22.62
CA TYR A 411 -20.25 15.09 23.24
C TYR A 411 -18.75 14.88 23.35
N THR A 412 -18.34 14.02 24.26
CA THR A 412 -16.99 13.48 24.34
C THR A 412 -17.02 11.96 24.24
N ILE A 413 -15.98 11.37 23.65
CA ILE A 413 -15.80 9.92 23.58
C ILE A 413 -14.46 9.56 24.21
N ASP A 414 -14.51 8.81 25.31
CA ASP A 414 -13.36 8.41 26.14
C ASP A 414 -13.17 6.90 26.27
#